data_AF-A0A5Q4EZT3-F1
#
_entry.id   AF-A0A5Q4EZT3-F1
#
_cell.length_a   1.000
_cell.length_b   1.000
_cell.length_c   1.000
_cell.angle_alpha   90.00
_cell.angle_beta   90.00
_cell.angle_gamma   90.00
#
_symmetry.space_group_name_H-M   'P 1'
#
loop_
_entity.id
_entity.type
_entity.pdbx_description
1 polymer ?
#
loop_
_entity_poly.entity_id
_entity_poly.type
_entity_poly.pdbx_seq_one_letter_code
_entity_poly.pdbx_strand_id
1 'polypeptide(L)'
;MKLSLKRGVECWFDVDNVTISVWASNWTGREIVRIQNGGEIRVVSDKRSFRLNTPHEFELHGQRYRLEFRVKPGIADVRLYRNGELIDSDLADCRGIPIDPVTGRLDWRRALKTLALPILAAGLGGAAVGYLVASLLK
;
A
#
# COMPACT_ATOMS: atom_id res chain seq x y z
N MET A 1 -6.90 -0.27 2.62
CA MET A 1 -6.01 -1.22 1.89
C MET A 1 -4.99 -1.94 2.78
N LYS A 2 -4.55 -3.14 2.36
CA LYS A 2 -3.43 -3.94 2.90
C LYS A 2 -2.50 -4.39 1.77
N LEU A 3 -1.18 -4.24 2.00
CA LEU A 3 -0.15 -4.68 1.07
C LEU A 3 0.67 -5.83 1.66
N SER A 4 0.92 -6.87 0.86
CA SER A 4 1.78 -7.99 1.20
C SER A 4 2.51 -8.49 -0.04
N LEU A 5 3.83 -8.70 0.02
CA LEU A 5 4.52 -9.29 -1.13
C LEU A 5 4.09 -10.74 -1.39
N LYS A 6 3.85 -11.51 -0.31
CA LYS A 6 3.45 -12.93 -0.41
C LYS A 6 1.99 -13.09 -0.83
N ARG A 7 1.10 -12.26 -0.27
CA ARG A 7 -0.35 -12.38 -0.48
C ARG A 7 -0.90 -11.45 -1.55
N GLY A 8 -0.14 -10.43 -1.95
CA GLY A 8 -0.54 -9.43 -2.92
C GLY A 8 -1.17 -8.18 -2.30
N VAL A 9 -1.98 -7.49 -3.09
CA VAL A 9 -2.74 -6.29 -2.69
C VAL A 9 -4.16 -6.70 -2.32
N GLU A 10 -4.64 -6.21 -1.18
CA GLU A 10 -6.01 -6.40 -0.74
C GLU A 10 -6.62 -5.05 -0.38
N CYS A 11 -7.78 -4.72 -0.93
CA CYS A 11 -8.44 -3.44 -0.74
C CYS A 11 -9.94 -3.64 -0.52
N TRP A 12 -10.55 -2.77 0.27
CA TRP A 12 -11.97 -2.81 0.61
C TRP A 12 -12.54 -1.40 0.45
N PHE A 13 -13.71 -1.33 -0.15
CA PHE A 13 -14.50 -0.11 -0.32
C PHE A 13 -15.88 -0.38 0.25
N ASP A 14 -16.34 0.45 1.17
CA ASP A 14 -17.68 0.36 1.72
C ASP A 14 -18.58 1.36 1.00
N VAL A 15 -19.50 0.87 0.18
CA VAL A 15 -20.37 1.69 -0.67
C VAL A 15 -21.79 1.13 -0.61
N ASP A 16 -22.79 1.98 -0.39
CA ASP A 16 -24.21 1.60 -0.44
C ASP A 16 -24.56 0.35 0.42
N ASN A 17 -24.00 0.26 1.64
CA ASN A 17 -24.13 -0.88 2.58
C ASN A 17 -23.58 -2.22 2.07
N VAL A 18 -22.77 -2.21 1.01
CA VAL A 18 -21.97 -3.37 0.59
C VAL A 18 -20.49 -3.09 0.73
N THR A 19 -19.72 -4.14 1.00
CA THR A 19 -18.25 -4.05 0.97
C THR A 19 -17.76 -4.65 -0.33
N ILE A 20 -17.22 -3.82 -1.21
CA ILE A 20 -16.51 -4.25 -2.42
C ILE A 20 -15.06 -4.49 -2.02
N SER A 21 -14.66 -5.76 -2.01
CA SER A 21 -13.29 -6.15 -1.76
C SER A 21 -12.60 -6.57 -3.06
N VAL A 22 -11.31 -6.28 -3.13
CA VAL A 22 -10.50 -6.71 -4.24
C VAL A 22 -9.18 -7.27 -3.73
N TRP A 23 -8.80 -8.40 -4.32
CA TRP A 23 -7.58 -9.11 -4.03
C TRP A 23 -6.80 -9.34 -5.32
N ALA A 24 -5.54 -8.93 -5.34
CA ALA A 24 -4.67 -9.07 -6.49
C ALA A 24 -3.33 -9.70 -6.08
N SER A 25 -2.96 -10.82 -6.71
CA SER A 25 -1.74 -11.56 -6.41
C SER A 25 -0.58 -11.13 -7.32
N ASN A 26 0.50 -10.63 -6.73
CA ASN A 26 1.70 -10.23 -7.46
C ASN A 26 2.44 -11.42 -8.13
N TRP A 27 2.26 -12.64 -7.62
CA TRP A 27 2.96 -13.83 -8.12
C TRP A 27 2.21 -14.54 -9.24
N THR A 28 0.90 -14.65 -9.08
CA THR A 28 0.06 -15.37 -10.05
C THR A 28 -0.57 -14.43 -11.07
N GLY A 29 -0.53 -13.12 -10.83
CA GLY A 29 -1.27 -12.11 -11.60
C GLY A 29 -2.78 -12.21 -11.44
N ARG A 30 -3.29 -13.04 -10.52
CA ARG A 30 -4.74 -13.24 -10.36
C ARG A 30 -5.36 -12.06 -9.62
N GLU A 31 -6.47 -11.56 -10.13
CA GLU A 31 -7.22 -10.41 -9.64
C GLU A 31 -8.68 -10.84 -9.41
N ILE A 32 -9.17 -10.73 -8.18
CA ILE A 32 -10.51 -11.17 -7.80
C ILE A 32 -11.23 -10.02 -7.11
N VAL A 33 -12.37 -9.63 -7.67
CA VAL A 33 -13.30 -8.66 -7.07
C VAL A 33 -14.46 -9.41 -6.46
N ARG A 34 -14.75 -9.12 -5.19
CA ARG A 34 -15.85 -9.72 -4.43
C ARG A 34 -16.72 -8.63 -3.84
N ILE A 35 -18.01 -8.91 -3.77
CA ILE A 35 -18.99 -8.06 -3.08
C ILE A 35 -19.46 -8.84 -1.85
N GLN A 36 -19.41 -8.19 -0.70
CA GLN A 36 -19.96 -8.69 0.53
C GLN A 36 -21.21 -7.90 0.89
N ASN A 37 -22.34 -8.59 1.06
CA ASN A 37 -23.60 -7.99 1.46
C ASN A 37 -24.23 -8.86 2.55
N GLY A 38 -24.42 -8.31 3.75
CA GLY A 38 -25.11 -9.00 4.85
C GLY A 38 -24.49 -10.35 5.28
N GLY A 39 -23.21 -10.59 4.98
CA GLY A 39 -22.51 -11.85 5.27
C GLY A 39 -22.36 -12.80 4.08
N GLU A 40 -23.08 -12.57 2.98
CA GLU A 40 -22.87 -13.30 1.73
C GLU A 40 -21.72 -12.69 0.94
N ILE A 41 -20.82 -13.54 0.43
CA ILE A 41 -19.68 -13.13 -0.41
C ILE A 41 -19.91 -13.66 -1.82
N ARG A 42 -19.97 -12.74 -2.78
CA ARG A 42 -20.10 -13.05 -4.21
C ARG A 42 -18.88 -12.59 -4.97
N VAL A 43 -18.28 -13.47 -5.77
CA VAL A 43 -17.25 -13.09 -6.74
C VAL A 43 -17.93 -12.48 -7.96
N VAL A 44 -17.58 -11.24 -8.31
CA VAL A 44 -18.12 -10.53 -9.49
C VAL A 44 -17.12 -10.41 -10.62
N SER A 45 -15.83 -10.60 -10.32
CA SER A 45 -14.79 -10.63 -11.34
C SER A 45 -13.63 -11.50 -10.88
N ASP A 46 -13.11 -12.32 -11.79
CA ASP A 46 -11.90 -13.12 -11.60
C ASP A 46 -11.11 -13.07 -12.91
N LYS A 47 -10.02 -12.32 -12.90
CA LYS A 47 -9.16 -12.11 -14.07
C LYS A 47 -7.72 -12.40 -13.71
N ARG A 48 -6.88 -12.46 -14.74
CA ARG A 48 -5.45 -12.70 -14.59
C ARG A 48 -4.66 -11.72 -15.44
N SER A 49 -3.90 -10.84 -14.80
CA SER A 49 -2.95 -9.92 -15.42
C SER A 49 -1.70 -9.78 -14.56
N PHE A 50 -0.54 -10.06 -15.15
CA PHE A 50 0.74 -9.82 -14.49
C PHE A 50 1.09 -8.34 -14.40
N ARG A 51 0.45 -7.48 -15.20
CA ARG A 51 0.65 -6.03 -15.16
C ARG A 51 -0.22 -5.34 -14.12
N LEU A 52 -1.15 -6.07 -13.48
CA LEU A 52 -2.06 -5.56 -12.46
C LEU A 52 -2.75 -4.26 -12.90
N ASN A 53 -3.31 -4.29 -14.10
CA ASN A 53 -3.90 -3.12 -14.77
C ASN A 53 -5.23 -3.44 -15.44
N THR A 54 -5.85 -4.57 -15.11
CA THR A 54 -7.10 -4.96 -15.74
C THR A 54 -8.25 -4.18 -15.14
N PRO A 55 -9.10 -3.53 -15.96
CA PRO A 55 -10.35 -2.99 -15.47
C PRO A 55 -11.32 -4.13 -15.15
N HIS A 56 -11.97 -4.04 -13.99
CA HIS A 56 -13.04 -4.95 -13.58
C HIS A 56 -14.36 -4.22 -13.60
N GLU A 57 -15.23 -4.59 -14.53
CA GLU A 57 -16.55 -4.00 -14.68
C GLU A 57 -17.60 -4.99 -14.18
N PHE A 58 -18.56 -4.51 -13.41
CA PHE A 58 -19.64 -5.30 -12.85
C PHE A 58 -20.86 -4.42 -12.57
N GLU A 59 -22.04 -5.02 -12.49
CA GLU A 59 -23.29 -4.32 -12.15
C GLU A 59 -23.74 -4.68 -10.74
N LEU A 60 -24.17 -3.68 -9.98
CA LEU A 60 -24.70 -3.82 -8.63
C LEU A 60 -25.83 -2.80 -8.44
N HIS A 61 -27.00 -3.28 -7.99
CA HIS A 61 -28.20 -2.44 -7.79
C HIS A 61 -28.58 -1.59 -9.02
N GLY A 62 -28.37 -2.12 -10.24
CA GLY A 62 -28.64 -1.42 -11.49
C GLY A 62 -27.64 -0.32 -11.85
N GLN A 63 -26.58 -0.15 -11.05
CA GLN A 63 -25.49 0.79 -11.31
C GLN A 63 -24.28 0.03 -11.87
N ARG A 64 -23.56 0.67 -12.81
CA ARG A 64 -22.33 0.12 -13.37
C ARG A 64 -21.15 0.53 -12.53
N TYR A 65 -20.44 -0.46 -12.01
CA TYR A 65 -19.20 -0.25 -11.28
C TYR A 65 -18.01 -0.63 -12.15
N ARG A 66 -16.95 0.16 -12.06
CA ARG A 66 -15.66 -0.15 -12.66
C ARG A 66 -14.58 0.01 -11.61
N LEU A 67 -13.77 -1.02 -11.44
CA LEU A 67 -12.63 -1.01 -10.55
C LEU A 67 -11.36 -1.06 -11.40
N GLU A 68 -10.46 -0.11 -11.19
CA GLU A 68 -9.18 -0.03 -11.88
C GLU A 68 -8.03 -0.25 -10.90
N PHE A 69 -7.14 -1.18 -11.25
CA PHE A 69 -5.84 -1.32 -10.60
C PHE A 69 -4.77 -0.57 -11.36
N ARG A 70 -3.94 0.19 -10.63
CA ARG A 70 -2.71 0.77 -11.15
C ARG A 70 -1.59 0.47 -10.18
N VAL A 71 -0.86 -0.60 -10.46
CA VAL A 71 0.33 -0.96 -9.70
C VAL A 71 1.57 -0.46 -10.41
N LYS A 72 2.40 0.27 -9.68
CA LYS A 72 3.77 0.67 -10.07
C LYS A 72 4.74 0.18 -8.99
N PRO A 73 6.05 0.07 -9.28
CA PRO A 73 7.03 -0.27 -8.25
C PRO A 73 6.90 0.66 -7.02
N GLY A 74 6.54 0.09 -5.86
CA GLY A 74 6.36 0.82 -4.61
C GLY A 74 5.06 1.61 -4.46
N ILE A 75 4.13 1.54 -5.43
CA ILE A 75 2.85 2.25 -5.39
C ILE A 75 1.72 1.31 -5.84
N ALA A 76 0.65 1.23 -5.05
CA ALA A 76 -0.60 0.62 -5.46
C ALA A 76 -1.72 1.66 -5.38
N ASP A 77 -2.36 1.93 -6.52
CA ASP A 77 -3.50 2.84 -6.64
C ASP A 77 -4.70 2.02 -7.13
N VAL A 78 -5.77 1.99 -6.33
CA VAL A 78 -7.00 1.28 -6.64
C VAL A 78 -8.13 2.31 -6.69
N ARG A 79 -8.84 2.35 -7.81
CA ARG A 79 -9.89 3.35 -8.05
C ARG A 79 -11.22 2.67 -8.33
N LEU A 80 -12.26 3.16 -7.67
CA LEU A 80 -13.63 2.68 -7.83
C LEU A 80 -14.47 3.76 -8.51
N TYR A 81 -15.07 3.41 -9.63
CA TYR A 81 -15.97 4.26 -10.39
C TYR A 81 -17.39 3.71 -10.35
N ARG A 82 -18.38 4.60 -10.30
CA ARG A 82 -19.82 4.32 -10.46
C ARG A 82 -20.34 5.13 -11.63
N ASN A 83 -20.89 4.46 -12.64
CA ASN A 83 -21.35 5.05 -13.89
C ASN A 83 -20.32 5.95 -14.58
N GLY A 84 -19.04 5.62 -14.45
CA GLY A 84 -17.93 6.39 -15.01
C GLY A 84 -17.40 7.53 -14.12
N GLU A 85 -18.07 7.85 -13.02
CA GLU A 85 -17.62 8.83 -12.03
C GLU A 85 -16.78 8.16 -10.95
N LEU A 86 -15.64 8.76 -10.57
CA LEU A 86 -14.80 8.25 -9.48
C LEU A 86 -15.51 8.49 -8.15
N ILE A 87 -15.85 7.42 -7.44
CA ILE A 87 -16.53 7.51 -6.15
C ILE A 87 -15.57 7.30 -4.97
N ASP A 88 -14.52 6.50 -5.17
CA ASP A 88 -13.53 6.24 -4.12
C ASP A 88 -12.17 5.84 -4.72
N SER A 89 -11.10 6.05 -3.97
CA SER A 89 -9.75 5.66 -4.35
C SER A 89 -8.87 5.40 -3.13
N ASP A 90 -8.13 4.32 -3.17
CA ASP A 90 -7.20 3.91 -2.11
C ASP A 90 -5.77 3.90 -2.69
N LEU A 91 -4.87 4.69 -2.09
CA LEU A 91 -3.47 4.82 -2.50
C LEU A 91 -2.54 4.35 -1.39
N ALA A 92 -1.67 3.39 -1.70
CA ALA A 92 -0.57 3.00 -0.85
C ALA A 92 0.74 3.33 -1.54
N ASP A 93 1.52 4.17 -0.87
CA ASP A 93 2.86 4.55 -1.26
C ASP A 93 3.86 3.98 -0.25
N CYS A 94 4.62 2.97 -0.68
CA CYS A 94 5.69 2.38 0.11
C CYS A 94 7.07 2.89 -0.29
N ARG A 95 7.19 3.88 -1.18
CA ARG A 95 8.49 4.39 -1.67
C ARG A 95 9.33 5.01 -0.55
N GLY A 96 8.69 5.50 0.51
CA GLY A 96 9.35 6.14 1.66
C GLY A 96 9.79 5.19 2.78
N ILE A 97 9.35 3.92 2.77
CA ILE A 97 9.66 2.99 3.86
C ILE A 97 10.63 1.94 3.34
N PRO A 98 11.84 1.79 3.93
CA PRO A 98 12.78 0.74 3.56
C PRO A 98 12.28 -0.58 4.16
N ILE A 99 11.18 -1.09 3.64
CA ILE A 99 10.67 -2.42 3.97
C ILE A 99 11.30 -3.38 2.97
N ASP A 100 12.03 -4.35 3.47
CA ASP A 100 12.52 -5.45 2.64
C ASP A 100 11.29 -6.18 2.05
N PRO A 101 11.10 -6.14 0.72
CA PRO A 101 9.93 -6.71 0.07
C PRO A 101 9.81 -8.22 0.32
N VAL A 102 10.92 -8.94 0.54
CA VAL A 102 10.94 -10.41 0.67
C VAL A 102 10.50 -10.88 2.06
N THR A 103 10.79 -10.09 3.10
CA THR A 103 10.59 -10.49 4.50
C THR A 103 9.56 -9.65 5.25
N GLY A 104 9.18 -8.46 4.75
CA GLY A 104 8.29 -7.51 5.43
C GLY A 104 8.92 -6.86 6.67
N ARG A 105 10.23 -7.03 6.87
CA ARG A 105 10.98 -6.43 7.98
C ARG A 105 11.58 -5.10 7.53
N LEU A 106 11.77 -4.20 8.50
CA LEU A 106 12.54 -2.98 8.31
C LEU A 106 13.95 -3.36 7.85
N ASP A 107 14.39 -2.87 6.69
CA ASP A 107 15.75 -3.04 6.19
C ASP A 107 16.67 -2.14 7.03
N TRP A 108 17.08 -2.67 8.19
CA TRP A 108 17.95 -1.98 9.14
C TRP A 108 19.26 -1.53 8.51
N ARG A 109 19.77 -2.18 7.46
CA ARG A 109 20.99 -1.71 6.78
C ARG A 109 20.74 -0.43 5.98
N ARG A 110 19.60 -0.32 5.29
CA ARG A 110 19.21 0.94 4.63
C ARG A 110 18.80 2.01 5.63
N ALA A 111 17.97 1.67 6.62
CA ALA A 111 17.57 2.60 7.68
C ALA A 111 18.80 3.16 8.42
N LEU A 112 19.78 2.30 8.76
CA LEU A 112 21.02 2.72 9.42
C LEU A 112 21.90 3.57 8.49
N LYS A 113 22.00 3.27 7.17
CA LYS A 113 22.73 4.14 6.23
C LYS A 113 22.10 5.52 6.08
N THR A 114 20.77 5.60 6.03
CA THR A 114 20.05 6.86 5.93
C THR A 114 20.11 7.67 7.24
N LEU A 115 20.11 6.99 8.38
CA LEU A 115 20.22 7.61 9.70
C LEU A 115 21.67 7.85 10.17
N ALA A 116 22.67 7.23 9.53
CA ALA A 116 24.07 7.34 9.93
C ALA A 116 24.60 8.77 9.84
N LEU A 117 24.25 9.50 8.78
CA LEU A 117 24.66 10.90 8.58
C LEU A 117 24.10 11.84 9.67
N PRO A 118 22.78 11.86 9.96
CA PRO A 118 22.24 12.68 11.04
C PRO A 118 22.72 12.23 12.43
N ILE A 119 22.92 10.92 12.67
CA ILE A 119 23.46 10.42 13.95
C ILE A 119 24.93 10.84 14.14
N LEU A 120 25.76 10.78 13.08
CA LEU A 120 27.15 11.26 13.12
C LEU A 120 27.21 12.77 13.35
N ALA A 121 26.37 13.54 12.66
CA ALA A 121 26.30 15.00 12.85
C ALA A 121 25.86 15.37 14.27
N ALA A 122 24.83 14.70 14.81
CA ALA A 122 24.38 14.88 16.18
C ALA A 122 25.42 14.43 17.21
N GLY A 123 26.12 13.33 16.96
CA GLY A 123 27.18 12.80 17.81
C GLY A 123 28.40 13.72 17.89
N LEU A 124 28.82 14.30 16.76
CA LEU A 124 29.90 15.30 16.72
C LEU A 124 29.49 16.61 17.41
N GLY A 125 28.25 17.07 17.20
CA GLY A 125 27.71 18.24 17.91
C GLY A 125 27.62 18.00 19.43
N GLY A 126 27.12 16.84 19.85
CA GLY A 126 27.02 16.46 21.26
C GLY A 126 28.38 16.30 21.94
N ALA A 127 29.37 15.73 21.25
CA ALA A 127 30.74 15.62 21.74
C ALA A 127 31.42 16.99 21.90
N ALA A 128 31.21 17.92 20.96
CA ALA A 128 31.75 19.27 21.04
C ALA A 128 31.14 20.07 22.20
N VAL A 129 29.82 20.00 22.39
CA VAL A 129 29.12 20.64 23.51
C VAL A 129 29.53 20.02 24.84
N GLY A 130 29.59 18.68 24.92
CA GLY A 130 30.02 17.99 26.13
C GLY A 130 31.45 18.33 26.54
N TYR A 131 32.38 18.46 25.58
CA TYR A 131 33.75 18.89 25.84
C TYR A 131 33.83 20.34 26.35
N LEU A 132 33.07 21.27 25.76
CA LEU A 132 33.02 22.67 26.19
C LEU A 132 32.40 22.84 27.59
N VAL A 133 31.36 22.08 27.91
CA VAL A 133 30.77 22.11 29.26
C VAL A 133 31.71 21.51 30.30
N ALA A 134 32.39 20.41 29.96
CA ALA A 134 33.39 19.79 30.85
C ALA A 134 34.64 20.67 31.07
N SER A 135 35.02 21.50 30.08
CA SER A 135 36.15 22.43 30.23
C SER A 135 35.78 23.69 31.01
N LEU A 136 34.51 24.11 31.01
CA LEU A 136 34.00 25.24 31.80
C LEU A 136 33.70 24.89 33.27
N LEU A 137 33.49 23.60 33.58
CA LEU A 137 33.24 23.10 34.95
C LEU A 137 34.54 22.66 35.66
N LYS A 138 35.70 22.96 35.08
CA LYS A 138 37.02 22.69 35.64
C LYS A 138 37.58 23.94 36.31
#